data_AF-A0A2V9L5V5-F1
#
_entry.id   AF-A0A2V9L5V5-F1
#
_cell.length_a   1.000
_cell.length_b   1.000
_cell.length_c   1.000
_cell.angle_alpha   90.00
_cell.angle_beta   90.00
_cell.angle_gamma   90.00
#
_symmetry.space_group_name_H-M   'P 1'
#
loop_
_entity.id
_entity.type
_entity.pdbx_description
1 polymer ?
#
loop_
_entity_poly.entity_id
_entity_poly.type
_entity_poly.pdbx_seq_one_letter_code
_entity_poly.pdbx_strand_id
1 'polypeptide(L)'
;MAGALVASVAAAKEHGGQRGTIVSMTAVPCGSQGKRHKKTQELLCKEYVLRSETMEYHIRQAEAKHIVILPVGQETEFRIDKDRVRVRVPESGKEQEYLVVSETARTDANTSTSTTQ
;
A
#
# COMPACT_ATOMS: atom_id res chain seq x y z
N MET A 1 39.96 -2.18 36.45
CA MET A 1 39.61 -2.27 35.03
C MET A 1 38.11 -2.56 34.95
N ALA A 2 37.29 -1.56 34.63
CA ALA A 2 35.84 -1.72 34.50
C ALA A 2 35.50 -1.85 33.00
N GLY A 3 35.08 -3.05 32.60
CA GLY A 3 34.76 -3.36 31.21
C GLY A 3 33.39 -2.80 30.82
N ALA A 4 33.35 -2.00 29.76
CA ALA A 4 32.11 -1.52 29.15
C ALA A 4 31.50 -2.63 28.27
N LEU A 5 30.27 -3.03 28.58
CA LEU A 5 29.46 -3.89 27.71
C LEU A 5 28.87 -3.02 26.60
N VAL A 6 29.43 -3.13 25.39
CA VAL A 6 28.87 -2.50 24.20
C VAL A 6 27.71 -3.37 23.71
N ALA A 7 26.48 -2.93 23.92
CA ALA A 7 25.31 -3.56 23.35
C ALA A 7 25.27 -3.25 21.85
N SER A 8 25.63 -4.22 21.01
CA SER A 8 25.42 -4.15 19.57
C SER A 8 23.91 -4.13 19.30
N VAL A 9 23.39 -2.98 18.87
CA VAL A 9 22.06 -2.91 18.25
C VAL A 9 22.15 -3.62 16.91
N ALA A 10 21.76 -4.89 16.88
CA ALA A 10 21.54 -5.61 15.65
C ALA A 10 20.33 -4.96 14.95
N ALA A 11 20.60 -4.07 13.99
CA ALA A 11 19.62 -3.75 12.96
C ALA A 11 19.44 -5.03 12.15
N ALA A 12 18.54 -5.89 12.62
CA ALA A 12 18.13 -7.08 11.90
C ALA A 12 17.61 -6.59 10.54
N LYS A 13 18.42 -6.81 9.51
CA LYS A 13 18.01 -6.68 8.13
C LYS A 13 17.13 -7.90 7.85
N GLU A 14 15.94 -7.90 8.43
CA GLU A 14 14.84 -8.75 7.99
C GLU A 14 14.77 -8.59 6.47
N HIS A 15 14.42 -9.65 5.74
CA HIS A 15 14.03 -9.57 4.33
C HIS A 15 12.66 -8.83 4.26
N GLY A 16 12.66 -7.60 4.77
CA GLY A 16 11.54 -6.89 5.37
C GLY A 16 10.71 -6.21 4.31
N GLY A 17 9.40 -6.31 4.46
CA GLY A 17 8.48 -5.52 3.66
C GLY A 17 8.83 -4.04 3.71
N GLN A 18 8.55 -3.34 2.62
CA GLN A 18 8.58 -1.88 2.60
C GLN A 18 7.50 -1.35 3.54
N ARG A 19 7.73 -0.19 4.15
CA ARG A 19 6.72 0.49 4.96
C ARG A 19 6.02 1.55 4.11
N GLY A 20 4.72 1.67 4.30
CA GLY A 20 3.91 2.68 3.61
C GLY A 20 2.64 2.98 4.38
N THR A 21 1.92 3.99 3.92
CA THR A 21 0.67 4.45 4.54
C THR A 21 -0.44 4.42 3.52
N ILE A 22 -1.62 3.95 3.94
CA ILE A 22 -2.82 4.06 3.10
C ILE A 22 -3.37 5.48 3.24
N VAL A 23 -3.22 6.29 2.19
CA VAL A 23 -3.56 7.72 2.23
C VAL A 23 -5.04 7.95 1.99
N SER A 24 -5.66 7.15 1.11
CA SER A 24 -7.05 7.32 0.75
C SER A 24 -7.67 6.01 0.25
N MET A 25 -9.00 5.99 0.24
CA MET A 25 -9.83 4.96 -0.34
C MET A 25 -10.94 5.62 -1.16
N THR A 26 -11.07 5.27 -2.43
CA THR A 26 -12.11 5.78 -3.33
C THR A 26 -12.88 4.64 -3.99
N ALA A 27 -14.12 4.92 -4.41
CA ALA A 27 -14.92 4.01 -5.22
C ALA A 27 -14.83 4.46 -6.68
N VAL A 28 -14.32 3.60 -7.55
CA VAL A 28 -14.06 3.92 -8.96
C VAL A 28 -14.81 2.95 -9.89
N PRO A 29 -15.36 3.43 -11.01
CA PRO A 29 -15.89 2.56 -12.05
C PRO A 29 -14.82 1.57 -12.53
N CYS A 30 -15.12 0.29 -12.45
CA CYS A 30 -14.18 -0.78 -12.81
C CYS A 30 -14.78 -1.86 -13.71
N GLY A 31 -16.05 -1.73 -14.08
CA GLY A 31 -16.71 -2.66 -14.97
C GLY A 31 -18.19 -2.37 -15.11
N SER A 32 -18.91 -3.26 -15.79
CA SER A 32 -20.35 -3.17 -15.92
C SER A 32 -20.98 -4.57 -15.83
N GLN A 33 -22.09 -4.68 -15.10
CA GLN A 33 -22.92 -5.88 -15.12
C GLN A 33 -24.12 -5.65 -16.05
N GLY A 34 -24.09 -6.33 -17.19
CA GLY A 34 -25.26 -6.53 -18.03
C GLY A 34 -25.83 -7.93 -17.78
N LYS A 35 -27.05 -8.03 -17.24
CA LYS A 35 -27.86 -9.26 -17.39
C LYS A 35 -28.60 -9.14 -18.72
N ARG A 36 -28.62 -10.21 -19.53
CA ARG A 36 -29.41 -10.25 -20.78
C ARG A 36 -30.83 -9.73 -20.48
N HIS A 37 -31.20 -8.62 -21.12
CA HIS A 37 -32.47 -7.89 -20.99
C HIS A 37 -32.65 -6.85 -19.85
N LYS A 38 -31.62 -6.43 -19.10
CA LYS A 38 -31.72 -5.30 -18.14
C LYS A 38 -30.70 -4.20 -18.42
N LYS A 39 -31.03 -2.96 -18.01
CA LYS A 39 -30.13 -1.80 -18.06
C LYS A 39 -28.78 -2.16 -17.42
N THR A 40 -27.70 -1.86 -18.13
CA THR A 40 -26.32 -2.03 -17.66
C THR A 40 -26.11 -1.24 -16.37
N GLN A 41 -25.73 -1.90 -15.28
CA GLN A 41 -25.33 -1.24 -14.04
C GLN A 41 -23.81 -1.14 -14.00
N GLU A 42 -23.30 0.04 -13.67
CA GLU A 42 -21.87 0.28 -13.46
C GLU A 42 -21.40 -0.41 -12.16
N LEU A 43 -20.29 -1.15 -12.26
CA LEU A 43 -19.63 -1.75 -11.09
C LEU A 43 -18.60 -0.79 -10.54
N LEU A 44 -18.68 -0.55 -9.23
CA LEU A 44 -17.70 0.25 -8.49
C LEU A 44 -16.75 -0.68 -7.72
N CYS A 45 -15.45 -0.44 -7.85
CA CYS A 45 -14.41 -1.12 -7.10
C CYS A 45 -13.78 -0.18 -6.09
N LYS A 46 -13.25 -0.75 -5.00
CA LYS A 46 -12.43 0.00 -4.03
C LYS A 46 -11.01 0.13 -4.57
N GLU A 47 -10.55 1.36 -4.70
CA GLU A 47 -9.17 1.71 -5.00
C GLU A 47 -8.54 2.39 -3.79
N TYR A 48 -7.33 1.97 -3.44
CA TYR A 48 -6.56 2.53 -2.34
C TYR A 48 -5.31 3.20 -2.88
N VAL A 49 -4.88 4.26 -2.19
CA VAL A 49 -3.60 4.90 -2.44
C VAL A 49 -2.62 4.47 -1.35
N LEU A 50 -1.65 3.62 -1.72
CA LEU A 50 -0.55 3.21 -0.87
C LEU A 50 0.64 4.11 -1.14
N ARG A 51 1.02 4.90 -0.14
CA ARG A 51 2.14 5.83 -0.23
C ARG A 51 3.35 5.27 0.50
N SER A 52 4.45 5.13 -0.21
CA SER A 52 5.77 4.83 0.32
C SER A 52 6.61 6.11 0.48
N GLU A 53 7.89 5.95 0.80
CA GLU A 53 8.83 7.07 0.89
C GLU A 53 8.95 7.83 -0.44
N THR A 54 9.06 7.12 -1.56
CA THR A 54 9.37 7.70 -2.88
C THR A 54 8.29 7.51 -3.94
N MET A 55 7.35 6.59 -3.73
CA MET A 55 6.31 6.22 -4.70
C MET A 55 4.91 6.25 -4.08
N GLU A 56 3.91 6.50 -4.92
CA GLU A 56 2.49 6.38 -4.64
C GLU A 56 1.87 5.35 -5.60
N TYR A 57 1.25 4.31 -5.04
CA TYR A 57 0.66 3.19 -5.77
C TYR A 57 -0.86 3.24 -5.63
N HIS A 58 -1.57 3.20 -6.76
CA HIS A 58 -3.00 2.96 -6.77
C HIS A 58 -3.25 1.46 -6.86
N ILE A 59 -3.91 0.89 -5.85
CA ILE A 59 -4.09 -0.56 -5.72
C ILE A 59 -5.56 -0.94 -5.56
N ARG A 60 -5.97 -2.06 -6.16
CA ARG A 60 -7.34 -2.59 -6.08
C ARG A 60 -7.36 -4.04 -5.63
N GLN A 61 -8.42 -4.47 -4.96
CA GLN A 61 -8.57 -5.88 -4.58
C GLN A 61 -8.69 -6.75 -5.83
N ALA A 62 -7.95 -7.87 -5.87
CA ALA A 62 -7.99 -8.81 -6.98
C ALA A 62 -9.32 -9.59 -7.04
N GLU A 63 -9.92 -9.90 -5.88
CA GLU A 63 -11.19 -10.64 -5.80
C GLU A 63 -12.16 -10.00 -4.78
N ALA A 64 -13.44 -9.93 -5.14
CA ALA A 64 -14.48 -9.33 -4.29
C ALA A 64 -15.00 -10.25 -3.16
N LYS A 65 -14.45 -11.45 -2.99
CA LYS A 65 -15.00 -12.47 -2.07
C LYS A 65 -14.75 -12.16 -0.59
N HIS A 66 -13.66 -11.48 -0.27
CA HIS A 66 -13.33 -11.08 1.12
C HIS A 66 -12.81 -9.64 1.10
N ILE A 67 -13.73 -8.69 1.22
CA ILE A 67 -13.39 -7.27 1.22
C ILE A 67 -12.75 -6.92 2.56
N VAL A 68 -11.43 -7.05 2.65
CA VAL A 68 -10.65 -6.53 3.78
C VAL A 68 -10.39 -5.04 3.55
N ILE A 69 -10.97 -4.21 4.41
CA ILE A 69 -10.78 -2.75 4.34
C ILE A 69 -9.42 -2.43 4.96
N LEU A 70 -8.55 -1.77 4.19
CA LEU A 70 -7.31 -1.25 4.74
C LEU A 70 -7.58 0.03 5.54
N PRO A 71 -7.06 0.17 6.76
CA PRO A 71 -7.24 1.36 7.57
C PRO A 71 -6.49 2.55 6.95
N VAL A 72 -7.23 3.61 6.63
CA VAL A 72 -6.69 4.86 6.09
C VAL A 72 -5.96 5.62 7.20
N GLY A 73 -4.81 6.21 6.86
CA GLY A 73 -3.96 6.98 7.77
C GLY A 73 -3.04 6.13 8.64
N GLN A 74 -3.13 4.80 8.55
CA GLN A 74 -2.25 3.89 9.29
C GLN A 74 -1.09 3.40 8.43
N GLU A 75 0.05 3.23 9.09
CA GLU A 75 1.23 2.63 8.50
C GLU A 75 1.06 1.10 8.42
N THR A 76 1.55 0.52 7.34
CA THR A 76 1.48 -0.90 7.01
C THR A 76 2.78 -1.36 6.37
N GLU A 77 3.07 -2.65 6.53
CA GLU A 77 4.14 -3.32 5.78
C GLU A 77 3.57 -3.84 4.47
N PHE A 78 4.30 -3.67 3.37
CA PHE A 78 3.91 -4.19 2.08
C PHE A 78 5.09 -4.75 1.29
N ARG A 79 4.79 -5.64 0.35
CA ARG A 79 5.75 -6.19 -0.61
C ARG A 79 5.15 -6.11 -2.01
N ILE A 80 5.98 -5.72 -2.97
CA ILE A 80 5.61 -5.68 -4.38
C ILE A 80 6.17 -6.92 -5.06
N ASP A 81 5.31 -7.67 -5.75
CA ASP A 81 5.65 -8.78 -6.63
C ASP A 81 4.98 -8.55 -7.98
N LYS A 82 5.76 -8.07 -8.97
CA LYS A 82 5.28 -7.75 -10.32
C LYS A 82 4.11 -6.75 -10.31
N ASP A 83 2.93 -7.19 -10.76
CA ASP A 83 1.69 -6.41 -10.85
C ASP A 83 0.86 -6.47 -9.56
N ARG A 84 1.41 -7.06 -8.48
CA ARG A 84 0.70 -7.29 -7.23
C ARG A 84 1.41 -6.67 -6.05
N VAL A 85 0.62 -6.17 -5.11
CA VAL A 85 1.06 -5.67 -3.80
C VAL A 85 0.43 -6.54 -2.73
N ARG A 86 1.25 -7.07 -1.83
CA ARG A 86 0.80 -7.74 -0.60
C ARG A 86 0.93 -6.77 0.56
N VAL A 87 -0.19 -6.40 1.16
CA VAL A 87 -0.26 -5.47 2.30
C VAL A 87 -0.58 -6.24 3.57
N ARG A 88 0.19 -6.03 4.62
CA ARG A 88 -0.03 -6.62 5.93
C ARG A 88 -0.98 -5.75 6.75
N VAL A 89 -2.15 -6.27 7.06
CA VAL A 89 -3.16 -5.52 7.83
C VAL A 89 -2.73 -5.44 9.29
N PRO A 90 -2.57 -4.23 9.86
CA PRO A 90 -1.97 -4.06 11.20
C PRO A 90 -2.80 -4.74 12.31
N GLU A 91 -4.13 -4.71 12.22
CA GLU A 91 -5.00 -5.28 13.27
C GLU A 91 -5.08 -6.81 13.25
N SER A 92 -5.03 -7.43 12.07
CA SER A 92 -5.22 -8.87 11.92
C SER A 92 -3.93 -9.65 11.69
N GLY A 93 -2.84 -8.95 11.35
CA GLY A 93 -1.57 -9.54 10.94
C GLY A 93 -1.61 -10.30 9.61
N LYS A 94 -2.77 -10.37 8.94
CA LYS A 94 -2.94 -11.08 7.67
C LYS A 94 -2.37 -10.27 6.50
N GLU A 95 -1.74 -10.96 5.57
CA GLU A 95 -1.37 -10.38 4.27
C GLU A 95 -2.56 -10.46 3.32
N GLN A 96 -2.87 -9.34 2.66
CA GLN A 96 -3.90 -9.23 1.65
C GLN A 96 -3.29 -8.78 0.33
N GLU A 97 -3.65 -9.46 -0.75
CA GLU A 97 -3.13 -9.18 -2.08
C GLU A 97 -4.03 -8.21 -2.86
N TYR A 98 -3.39 -7.27 -3.55
CA TYR A 98 -3.99 -6.23 -4.38
C TYR A 98 -3.27 -6.19 -5.74
N LEU A 99 -3.99 -5.77 -6.78
CA LEU A 99 -3.45 -5.46 -8.10
C LEU A 99 -3.01 -4.00 -8.14
N VAL A 100 -1.86 -3.74 -8.76
CA VAL A 100 -1.39 -2.38 -9.05
C VAL A 100 -2.09 -1.85 -10.29
N VAL A 101 -2.74 -0.70 -10.16
CA VAL A 101 -3.45 0.00 -11.23
C VAL A 101 -2.57 1.08 -11.85
N SER A 102 -1.86 1.83 -11.01
CA SER A 102 -0.91 2.86 -11.43
C SER A 102 0.13 3.13 -10.35
N GLU A 103 1.25 3.71 -10.78
CA GLU A 103 2.39 4.04 -9.94
C GLU A 103 2.87 5.44 -10.32
N THR A 104 3.09 6.30 -9.32
CA THR A 104 3.57 7.68 -9.54
C THR A 104 4.66 8.02 -8.53
N ALA A 105 5.76 8.60 -8.99
CA ALA A 105 6.81 9.09 -8.11
C ALA A 105 6.31 10.26 -7.26
N ARG A 106 6.70 10.30 -5.99
CA ARG A 106 6.34 11.38 -5.07
C ARG A 106 7.17 12.62 -5.39
N THR A 107 6.50 13.69 -5.80
CA THR A 107 7.10 15.01 -5.97
C THR A 107 7.42 15.68 -4.64
N ASP A 108 6.71 15.34 -3.57
CA ASP A 108 6.89 15.94 -2.23
C ASP A 108 8.20 15.49 -1.54
N ALA A 109 8.80 14.38 -2.00
CA ALA A 109 10.02 13.83 -1.40
C ALA A 109 11.30 14.60 -1.79
N ASN A 110 11.23 15.48 -2.79
CA ASN A 110 12.39 16.17 -3.35
C ASN A 110 12.61 17.60 -2.81
N THR A 111 11.89 18.00 -1.77
CA THR A 111 11.98 19.36 -1.21
C THR A 111 13.01 19.50 -0.07
N SER A 112 13.90 18.52 0.15
CA SER A 112 14.90 18.56 1.23
C SER A 112 16.34 18.83 0.80
N THR A 113 16.60 19.25 -0.45
CA THR A 113 17.96 19.62 -0.90
C THR A 113 17.98 20.92 -1.68
N SER A 114 17.83 22.05 -0.99
CA SER A 114 18.45 23.33 -1.37
C SER A 114 18.09 24.43 -0.36
N THR A 115 19.00 24.72 0.59
CA THR A 115 19.45 26.07 0.99
C THR A 115 20.50 25.91 2.09
N THR A 116 21.76 25.78 1.68
CA THR A 116 22.91 26.25 2.46
C THR A 116 23.51 27.39 1.64
N GLN A 117 23.28 28.61 2.10
CA GLN A 117 24.24 29.72 2.04
C GLN A 117 23.76 30.84 2.97
#